data_AF-A0A930R513-F1
#
_entry.id   AF-A0A930R513-F1
#
_cell.length_a   1.000
_cell.length_b   1.000
_cell.length_c   1.000
_cell.angle_alpha   90.00
_cell.angle_beta   90.00
_cell.angle_gamma   90.00
#
_symmetry.space_group_name_H-M   'P 1'
#
loop_
_entity.id
_entity.type
_entity.pdbx_description
1 polymer ?
#
loop_
_entity_poly.entity_id
_entity_poly.type
_entity_poly.pdbx_seq_one_letter_code
_entity_poly.pdbx_strand_id
1 'polypeptide(L)'
;MKDDYLVKLDAFEGPMDLLMHLIEKNKIDLYDIPIADLTRQYLDHIDRLYQFDIEYASEFLVMAATLLRIKARMLLPPAETDEEQEEDPRRELVERL
;
A
#
# COMPACT_ATOMS: atom_id res chain seq x y z
N MET A 1 -17.64 14.72 -16.05
CA MET A 1 -17.11 13.54 -16.77
C MET A 1 -16.90 12.47 -15.71
N LYS A 2 -17.58 11.33 -15.84
CA LYS A 2 -17.42 10.18 -14.94
C LYS A 2 -16.34 9.32 -15.58
N ASP A 3 -15.16 9.25 -14.98
CA ASP A 3 -14.19 8.26 -15.38
C ASP A 3 -14.60 6.92 -14.77
N ASP A 4 -15.39 6.16 -15.55
CA ASP A 4 -15.62 4.73 -15.36
C ASP A 4 -14.28 4.01 -15.58
N TYR A 5 -13.41 4.03 -14.58
CA TYR A 5 -12.33 3.05 -14.51
C TYR A 5 -12.93 1.75 -13.98
N LEU A 6 -13.49 0.96 -14.90
CA LEU A 6 -13.62 -0.49 -14.78
C LEU A 6 -12.21 -1.08 -14.67
N VAL A 7 -11.58 -0.91 -13.50
CA VAL A 7 -10.35 -1.60 -13.15
C VAL A 7 -10.75 -3.02 -12.82
N LYS A 8 -10.85 -3.86 -13.85
CA LYS A 8 -10.82 -5.30 -13.67
C LYS A 8 -9.49 -5.65 -13.01
N LEU A 9 -9.54 -6.55 -12.02
CA LEU A 9 -8.35 -7.18 -11.46
C LEU A 9 -7.42 -7.78 -12.53
N ASP A 10 -7.97 -8.12 -13.71
CA ASP A 10 -7.23 -8.62 -14.89
C ASP A 10 -6.09 -7.71 -15.37
N ALA A 11 -6.01 -6.45 -14.92
CA ALA A 11 -4.97 -5.52 -15.36
C ALA A 11 -3.71 -5.50 -14.49
N PHE A 12 -3.74 -6.05 -13.27
CA PHE A 12 -2.58 -6.04 -12.38
C PHE A 12 -2.09 -7.45 -12.08
N GLU A 13 -0.79 -7.67 -12.25
CA GLU A 13 -0.17 -8.99 -12.05
C GLU A 13 0.05 -9.33 -10.56
N GLY A 14 -0.26 -8.41 -9.64
CA GLY A 14 -0.17 -8.63 -8.20
C GLY A 14 -0.25 -7.35 -7.36
N PRO A 15 -0.06 -7.46 -6.03
CA PRO A 15 -0.19 -6.34 -5.11
C PRO A 15 0.91 -5.27 -5.27
N MET A 16 2.11 -5.66 -5.71
CA MET A 16 3.21 -4.72 -6.00
C MET A 16 2.90 -3.82 -7.20
N ASP A 17 2.37 -4.41 -8.28
CA ASP A 17 2.01 -3.69 -9.49
C ASP A 17 0.90 -2.65 -9.22
N LEU A 18 -0.10 -3.04 -8.41
CA LEU A 18 -1.10 -2.09 -7.93
C LEU A 18 -0.48 -0.94 -7.11
N LEU A 19 0.49 -1.22 -6.25
CA LEU A 19 1.18 -0.17 -5.49
C LEU A 19 1.99 0.77 -6.38
N MET A 20 2.73 0.22 -7.34
CA MET A 20 3.47 0.99 -8.33
C MET A 20 2.53 1.93 -9.11
N HIS A 21 1.41 1.38 -9.59
CA HIS A 21 0.38 2.16 -10.27
C HIS A 21 -0.15 3.31 -9.41
N LEU A 22 -0.44 3.07 -8.11
CA LEU A 22 -0.93 4.09 -7.20
C LEU A 22 0.12 5.18 -6.92
N ILE A 23 1.40 4.81 -6.83
CA ILE A 23 2.51 5.75 -6.63
C ILE A 23 2.67 6.64 -7.87
N GLU A 24 2.71 6.05 -9.06
CA GLU A 24 2.83 6.79 -10.32
C GLU A 24 1.63 7.72 -10.54
N LYS A 25 0.41 7.21 -10.36
CA LYS A 25 -0.84 7.97 -10.55
C LYS A 25 -0.91 9.20 -9.66
N ASN A 26 -0.48 9.06 -8.41
CA ASN A 26 -0.49 10.16 -7.44
C ASN A 26 0.80 11.00 -7.46
N LYS A 27 1.77 10.66 -8.32
CA LYS A 27 3.09 11.30 -8.39
C LYS A 27 3.78 11.38 -7.02
N ILE A 28 3.71 10.27 -6.28
CA ILE A 28 4.30 10.15 -4.96
C ILE A 28 5.82 9.98 -5.10
N ASP A 29 6.59 10.68 -4.27
CA ASP A 29 8.03 10.44 -4.14
C ASP A 29 8.26 9.13 -3.36
N LEU A 30 9.13 8.26 -3.88
CA LEU A 30 9.48 6.98 -3.24
C LEU A 30 10.18 7.17 -1.89
N TYR A 31 10.87 8.30 -1.68
CA TYR A 31 11.51 8.61 -0.39
C TYR A 31 10.55 9.27 0.60
N ASP A 32 9.39 9.75 0.15
CA ASP A 32 8.38 10.40 0.98
C ASP A 32 6.97 9.87 0.68
N ILE A 33 6.81 8.56 0.85
CA ILE A 33 5.52 7.91 0.61
C ILE A 33 4.55 8.26 1.74
N PRO A 34 3.38 8.87 1.45
CA PRO A 34 2.32 9.08 2.43
C PRO A 34 1.59 7.75 2.68
N ILE A 35 2.17 6.91 3.54
CA ILE A 35 1.68 5.54 3.80
C ILE A 35 0.21 5.51 4.19
N ALA A 36 -0.26 6.49 4.96
CA ALA A 36 -1.66 6.55 5.38
C ALA A 36 -2.62 6.64 4.17
N ASP A 37 -2.29 7.47 3.19
CA ASP A 37 -3.10 7.68 1.99
C ASP A 37 -2.92 6.54 0.99
N LEU A 38 -1.70 6.04 0.82
CA LEU A 38 -1.42 4.88 -0.03
C LEU A 38 -2.18 3.64 0.47
N THR A 39 -2.13 3.38 1.79
CA THR A 39 -2.86 2.26 2.42
C THR A 39 -4.36 2.38 2.17
N ARG A 40 -4.91 3.58 2.31
CA ARG A 40 -6.35 3.82 2.10
C ARG A 40 -6.74 3.54 0.65
N GLN A 41 -5.99 4.09 -0.31
CA GLN A 41 -6.27 3.88 -1.73
C GLN A 41 -6.14 2.41 -2.14
N TYR A 42 -5.15 1.71 -1.59
CA TYR A 42 -4.94 0.29 -1.81
C TYR A 42 -6.13 -0.54 -1.31
N LEU A 43 -6.61 -0.28 -0.09
CA LEU A 43 -7.80 -0.94 0.47
C LEU A 43 -9.06 -0.61 -0.33
N ASP A 44 -9.27 0.67 -0.69
CA ASP A 44 -10.42 1.08 -1.51
C ASP A 44 -10.44 0.38 -2.88
N HIS A 45 -9.26 0.13 -3.47
CA HIS A 45 -9.14 -0.66 -4.69
C HIS A 45 -9.51 -2.12 -4.44
N ILE A 46 -8.93 -2.75 -3.42
CA ILE A 46 -9.25 -4.13 -3.05
C ILE A 46 -10.74 -4.34 -2.76
N ASP A 47 -11.39 -3.43 -2.03
CA ASP A 47 -12.81 -3.54 -1.68
C ASP A 47 -13.71 -3.47 -2.91
N ARG A 48 -13.35 -2.64 -3.91
CA ARG A 48 -14.05 -2.63 -5.20
C ARG A 48 -13.87 -3.97 -5.92
N LEU A 49 -12.69 -4.57 -5.83
CA LEU A 49 -12.34 -5.81 -6.51
C LEU A 49 -12.98 -7.06 -5.89
N TYR A 50 -13.13 -7.10 -4.56
CA TYR A 50 -13.86 -8.17 -3.83
C TYR A 50 -15.31 -8.32 -4.27
N GLN A 51 -15.90 -7.28 -4.84
CA GLN A 51 -17.25 -7.33 -5.39
C GLN A 51 -17.33 -8.05 -6.74
N PHE A 52 -16.20 -8.29 -7.42
CA PHE A 52 -16.18 -8.75 -8.81
C PHE A 52 -15.62 -10.16 -9.04
N ASP A 53 -14.55 -10.59 -8.37
CA ASP A 53 -14.05 -11.99 -8.30
C ASP A 53 -12.63 -11.99 -7.71
N ILE A 54 -12.30 -12.85 -6.76
CA ILE A 54 -10.89 -12.97 -6.32
C ILE A 54 -10.47 -14.43 -6.12
N GLU A 55 -9.91 -15.03 -7.18
CA GLU A 55 -9.09 -16.25 -7.07
C GLU A 55 -7.69 -15.97 -6.47
N TYR A 56 -7.24 -14.71 -6.42
CA TYR A 56 -5.88 -14.29 -6.02
C TYR A 56 -5.78 -13.49 -4.69
N ALA A 57 -6.70 -13.70 -3.73
CA ALA A 57 -6.92 -12.77 -2.62
C ALA A 57 -5.81 -12.74 -1.56
N SER A 58 -5.08 -13.84 -1.41
CA SER A 58 -4.14 -14.03 -0.31
C SER A 58 -3.00 -13.01 -0.34
N GLU A 59 -2.36 -12.80 -1.49
CA GLU A 59 -1.22 -11.89 -1.63
C GLU A 59 -1.62 -10.42 -1.42
N PHE A 60 -2.81 -10.06 -1.90
CA PHE A 60 -3.36 -8.72 -1.69
C PHE A 60 -3.66 -8.45 -0.21
N LEU A 61 -4.17 -9.44 0.52
CA LEU A 61 -4.42 -9.36 1.95
C LEU A 61 -3.11 -9.27 2.76
N VAL A 62 -2.10 -10.04 2.38
CA VAL A 62 -0.76 -9.97 3.01
C VAL A 62 -0.18 -8.57 2.84
N MET A 63 -0.31 -7.98 1.65
CA MET A 63 0.14 -6.60 1.42
C MET A 63 -0.69 -5.57 2.19
N ALA A 64 -2.02 -5.73 2.24
CA ALA A 64 -2.89 -4.87 3.05
C ALA A 64 -2.47 -4.87 4.53
N ALA A 65 -2.24 -6.06 5.11
CA ALA A 65 -1.75 -6.20 6.48
C ALA A 65 -0.36 -5.55 6.66
N THR A 66 0.50 -5.65 5.65
CA THR A 66 1.84 -5.05 5.66
C THR A 66 1.76 -3.53 5.71
N LEU A 67 0.97 -2.91 4.84
CA LEU A 67 0.74 -1.46 4.82
C LEU A 67 0.12 -0.95 6.13
N LEU A 68 -0.86 -1.67 6.67
CA LEU A 68 -1.47 -1.34 7.96
C LEU A 68 -0.45 -1.40 9.11
N ARG A 69 0.42 -2.41 9.12
CA ARG A 69 1.51 -2.53 10.11
C ARG A 69 2.48 -1.36 10.02
N ILE A 70 2.90 -0.98 8.81
CA ILE A 70 3.79 0.17 8.58
C ILE A 70 3.11 1.44 9.08
N LYS A 71 1.85 1.67 8.69
CA LYS A 71 1.05 2.81 9.14
C LYS A 71 0.96 2.88 10.66
N ALA A 72 0.68 1.76 11.32
CA ALA A 72 0.56 1.70 12.77
C ALA A 72 1.90 2.09 13.44
N ARG A 73 3.03 1.52 12.99
CA ARG A 73 4.36 1.86 13.52
C ARG A 73 4.70 3.34 13.36
N MET A 74 4.40 3.92 12.20
CA MET A 74 4.64 5.35 11.95
C MET A 74 3.79 6.29 12.83
N LEU A 75 2.68 5.80 13.38
CA LEU A 75 1.81 6.57 14.27
C LEU A 75 2.16 6.40 15.76
N LEU A 76 3.01 5.44 16.11
CA LEU A 76 3.43 5.24 17.48
C LEU A 76 4.37 6.38 17.92
N PRO A 77 4.26 6.83 19.17
CA PRO A 77 5.25 7.76 19.71
C PRO A 77 6.64 7.09 19.73
N PRO A 78 7.71 7.84 19.50
CA PRO A 78 9.07 7.31 19.60
C PRO A 78 9.29 6.74 21.01
N ALA A 79 9.89 5.55 21.09
CA ALA A 79 10.21 4.95 22.38
C ALA A 79 11.18 5.85 23.16
N GLU A 80 10.94 6.05 24.46
CA GLU A 80 11.77 6.90 25.33
C GLU A 80 13.17 6.32 25.61
N THR A 81 13.47 5.12 25.11
CA THR A 81 14.79 4.50 25.19
C THR A 81 15.61 4.84 23.95
N ASP A 82 16.51 5.81 24.12
CA ASP A 82 17.66 6.07 23.23
C ASP A 82 18.47 4.77 23.03
N GLU A 83 18.64 4.36 21.76
CA GLU A 83 19.94 4.02 21.11
C GLU A 83 19.80 3.14 19.85
N GLU A 84 18.65 2.51 19.61
CA GLU A 84 18.40 1.87 18.32
C GLU A 84 17.69 2.87 17.41
N GLN A 85 18.39 3.34 16.38
CA GLN A 85 17.76 4.02 15.24
C GLN A 85 16.69 3.07 14.71
N GLU A 86 15.42 3.30 15.08
CA GLU A 86 14.32 2.55 14.49
C GLU A 86 14.38 2.80 12.99
N GLU A 87 14.76 1.76 12.25
CA GLU A 87 14.81 1.78 10.81
C GLU A 87 13.44 2.20 10.26
N ASP A 88 13.43 3.10 9.27
CA ASP A 88 12.18 3.60 8.68
C ASP A 88 11.27 2.39 8.38
N PRO A 89 10.07 2.30 9.00
CA PRO A 89 9.18 1.16 8.82
C PRO A 89 8.80 0.91 7.35
N ARG A 90 9.00 1.90 6.47
CA ARG A 90 8.74 1.84 5.03
C ARG A 90 9.89 1.26 4.22
N ARG A 91 11.08 1.12 4.79
CA ARG A 91 12.31 0.83 4.03
C ARG A 91 12.21 -0.45 3.20
N GLU A 92 11.75 -1.55 3.79
CA GLU A 92 11.56 -2.83 3.09
C GLU A 92 10.59 -2.70 1.91
N LEU A 93 9.56 -1.86 2.04
CA LEU A 93 8.61 -1.60 0.96
C LEU A 93 9.27 -0.82 -0.18
N VAL A 94 10.06 0.20 0.14
CA VAL A 94 10.78 1.02 -0.85
C VAL A 94 11.81 0.17 -1.60
N GLU A 95 12.52 -0.73 -0.94
CA GLU A 95 13.53 -1.60 -1.59
C GLU A 95 12.92 -2.61 -2.58
N ARG A 96 11.61 -2.87 -2.48
CA ARG A 96 10.88 -3.80 -3.36
C ARG A 96 10.20 -3.12 -4.55
N LEU A 97 10.11 -1.79 -4.54
CA LEU A 97 9.50 -0.94 -5.58
C LEU A 97 10.58 -0.42 -6.52
#